data_AF-A0A948HIU8-F1
#
_entry.id   AF-A0A948HIU8-F1
#
_cell.length_a   1.000
_cell.length_b   1.000
_cell.length_c   1.000
_cell.angle_alpha   90.00
_cell.angle_beta   90.00
_cell.angle_gamma   90.00
#
_symmetry.space_group_name_H-M   'P 1'
#
loop_
_entity.id
_entity.type
_entity.pdbx_description
1 polymer ?
#
loop_
_entity_poly.entity_id
_entity_poly.type
_entity_poly.pdbx_seq_one_letter_code
_entity_poly.pdbx_strand_id
1 'polypeptide(L)'
;MMAPGGHTPGMTTAEIIPLAAMATSVEQTLAVRTSERPVRIALVAGEASGDLLGAGLIRELRLRFPNAEFAGIGGDAMRSAGCQTWFDASELAVMGLTEILRHLPRLLKLRRAFRARALEWQPDVF
;
A
#
# COMPACT_ATOMS: atom_id res chain seq x y z
N MET A 1 -75.89 16.55 -6.24
CA MET A 1 -75.74 17.69 -5.32
C MET A 1 -74.39 18.36 -5.60
N MET A 2 -74.38 19.69 -5.66
CA MET A 2 -73.34 20.57 -6.22
C MET A 2 -72.01 20.64 -5.44
N ALA A 3 -70.95 21.02 -6.19
CA ALA A 3 -69.59 21.58 -5.94
C ALA A 3 -69.28 22.31 -4.59
N PRO A 4 -68.02 22.69 -4.22
CA PRO A 4 -66.90 23.19 -5.07
C PRO A 4 -65.50 22.60 -4.70
N GLY A 5 -64.41 22.72 -5.47
CA GLY A 5 -63.81 23.88 -6.13
C GLY A 5 -62.59 24.34 -5.29
N GLY A 6 -61.41 24.40 -5.92
CA GLY A 6 -60.17 24.82 -5.26
C GLY A 6 -58.93 24.68 -6.13
N HIS A 7 -58.80 25.58 -7.11
CA HIS A 7 -57.51 25.98 -7.70
C HIS A 7 -56.65 26.56 -6.56
N THR A 8 -55.34 26.32 -6.48
CA THR A 8 -54.30 27.27 -6.96
C THR A 8 -52.88 26.77 -6.62
N PRO A 9 -51.85 27.32 -7.30
CA PRO A 9 -50.55 26.70 -7.54
C PRO A 9 -49.47 27.16 -6.55
N GLY A 10 -48.38 26.41 -6.46
CA GLY A 10 -47.11 26.88 -5.89
C GLY A 10 -45.98 26.12 -6.56
N MET A 11 -45.37 26.66 -7.61
CA MET A 11 -44.07 27.33 -7.51
C MET A 11 -43.06 26.61 -6.61
N THR A 12 -42.15 25.90 -7.29
CA THR A 12 -40.71 25.87 -6.99
C THR A 12 -40.31 25.91 -5.52
N THR A 13 -40.08 24.74 -4.95
CA THR A 13 -39.05 24.60 -3.92
C THR A 13 -37.91 23.88 -4.60
N ALA A 14 -36.81 24.60 -4.87
CA ALA A 14 -35.53 23.96 -5.15
C ALA A 14 -35.33 22.88 -4.07
N GLU A 15 -35.11 21.63 -4.47
CA GLU A 15 -34.79 20.55 -3.53
C GLU A 15 -33.58 20.99 -2.71
N ILE A 16 -33.85 21.49 -1.50
CA ILE A 16 -32.83 21.74 -0.49
C ILE A 16 -32.40 20.35 -0.07
N ILE A 17 -31.32 19.85 -0.67
CA ILE A 17 -30.65 18.65 -0.20
C ILE A 17 -30.36 18.89 1.29
N PRO A 18 -30.86 18.04 2.21
CA PRO A 18 -30.63 18.22 3.63
C PRO A 18 -29.13 18.25 3.89
N LEU A 19 -28.65 19.21 4.68
CA LEU A 19 -27.23 19.33 5.07
C LEU A 19 -26.68 18.01 5.66
N ALA A 20 -27.56 17.20 6.27
CA ALA A 20 -27.26 15.85 6.74
C ALA A 20 -26.84 14.88 5.60
N ALA A 21 -27.48 14.95 4.42
CA ALA A 21 -27.12 14.11 3.26
C ALA A 21 -25.78 14.52 2.62
N MET A 22 -25.42 15.81 2.72
CA MET A 22 -24.09 16.29 2.33
C MET A 22 -23.02 15.84 3.33
N ALA A 23 -23.30 15.89 4.63
CA ALA A 23 -22.38 15.43 5.67
C ALA A 23 -22.02 13.94 5.51
N THR A 24 -23.01 13.08 5.24
CA THR A 24 -22.78 11.65 4.96
C THR A 24 -21.93 11.44 3.70
N SER A 25 -22.10 12.27 2.67
CA SER A 25 -21.32 12.19 1.41
C SER A 25 -19.88 12.69 1.58
N VAL A 26 -19.64 13.67 2.46
CA VAL A 26 -18.30 14.17 2.78
C VAL A 26 -17.55 13.17 3.67
N GLU A 27 -18.21 12.57 4.66
CA GLU A 27 -17.62 11.50 5.48
C GLU A 27 -17.31 10.23 4.68
N GLN A 28 -18.16 9.87 3.70
CA GLN A 28 -17.92 8.71 2.84
C GLN A 28 -16.79 8.93 1.81
N THR A 29 -16.53 10.18 1.42
CA THR A 29 -15.44 10.53 0.49
C THR A 29 -14.07 10.59 1.18
N LEU A 30 -14.05 10.90 2.49
CA LEU A 30 -12.83 10.94 3.30
C LEU A 30 -12.55 9.66 4.09
N ALA A 31 -13.39 8.64 3.94
CA ALA A 31 -13.10 7.30 4.42
C ALA A 31 -11.99 6.70 3.54
N VAL A 32 -10.74 7.05 3.82
CA VAL A 32 -9.62 6.15 3.54
C VAL A 32 -10.07 4.79 4.06
N ARG A 33 -10.30 3.84 3.15
CA ARG A 33 -10.72 2.49 3.50
C ARG A 33 -9.70 1.95 4.49
N THR A 34 -10.03 1.96 5.77
CA THR A 34 -9.19 1.39 6.81
C THR A 34 -9.39 -0.10 6.67
N SER A 35 -8.49 -0.72 5.90
CA SER A 35 -8.40 -2.16 5.77
C SER A 35 -8.35 -2.78 7.17
N GLU A 36 -9.21 -3.77 7.44
CA GLU A 36 -9.22 -4.51 8.72
C GLU A 36 -7.91 -5.28 8.96
N ARG A 37 -7.15 -5.58 7.88
CA ARG A 37 -5.82 -6.19 7.99
C ARG A 37 -4.72 -5.12 8.06
N PRO A 38 -3.62 -5.40 8.78
CA PRO A 38 -2.48 -4.49 8.83
C PRO A 38 -1.94 -4.17 7.43
N VAL A 39 -1.42 -2.95 7.26
CA VAL A 39 -0.79 -2.53 6.01
C VAL A 39 0.47 -3.36 5.78
N ARG A 40 0.53 -4.04 4.63
CA ARG A 40 1.65 -4.88 4.22
C ARG A 40 2.49 -4.16 3.20
N ILE A 41 3.76 -3.92 3.53
CA ILE A 41 4.69 -3.20 2.67
C ILE A 41 5.82 -4.15 2.29
N ALA A 42 5.95 -4.41 0.99
CA ALA A 42 7.06 -5.18 0.47
C ALA A 42 8.22 -4.23 0.08
N LEU A 43 9.46 -4.59 0.39
CA LEU A 43 10.65 -3.76 0.14
C LEU A 43 11.78 -4.60 -0.45
N VAL A 44 12.56 -4.03 -1.37
CA VAL A 44 13.75 -4.68 -1.97
C VAL A 44 14.94 -3.73 -1.94
N ALA A 45 15.99 -4.13 -1.23
CA ALA A 45 17.32 -3.54 -1.29
C ALA A 45 18.24 -4.41 -2.17
N GLY A 46 18.78 -3.80 -3.23
CA GLY A 46 19.75 -4.47 -4.12
C GLY A 46 21.20 -4.41 -3.65
N GLU A 47 21.50 -3.47 -2.74
CA GLU A 47 22.86 -3.19 -2.25
C GLU A 47 22.80 -2.69 -0.78
N ALA A 48 23.95 -2.65 -0.12
CA ALA A 48 24.08 -2.22 1.29
C ALA A 48 23.56 -0.79 1.55
N SER A 49 23.73 0.12 0.59
CA SER A 49 23.19 1.49 0.67
C SER A 49 21.65 1.46 0.72
N GLY A 50 21.02 0.62 -0.12
CA GLY A 50 19.58 0.41 -0.13
C GLY A 50 19.06 -0.23 1.16
N ASP A 51 19.83 -1.12 1.78
CA ASP A 51 19.49 -1.74 3.06
C ASP A 51 19.40 -0.70 4.19
N LEU A 52 20.36 0.23 4.26
CA LEU A 52 20.35 1.32 5.24
C LEU A 52 19.15 2.27 5.03
N LEU A 53 18.87 2.64 3.78
CA LEU A 53 17.72 3.48 3.44
C LEU A 53 16.40 2.78 3.76
N GLY A 54 16.26 1.51 3.38
CA GLY A 54 15.08 0.70 3.69
C GLY A 54 14.85 0.57 5.19
N ALA A 55 15.90 0.36 5.97
CA ALA A 55 15.83 0.33 7.43
C ALA A 55 15.34 1.66 8.03
N GLY A 56 15.82 2.80 7.50
CA GLY A 56 15.34 4.13 7.88
C GLY A 56 13.85 4.31 7.57
N LEU A 57 13.43 3.92 6.36
CA LEU A 57 12.03 3.98 5.93
C LEU A 57 11.11 3.14 6.84
N ILE A 58 11.50 1.91 7.17
CA ILE A 58 10.71 1.02 8.05
C ILE A 58 10.51 1.66 9.43
N ARG A 59 11.57 2.24 10.01
CA ARG A 59 11.50 2.89 11.33
C ARG A 59 10.49 4.03 11.33
N GLU A 60 10.57 4.92 10.34
CA GLU A 60 9.66 6.05 10.23
C GLU A 60 8.22 5.63 9.90
N LEU A 61 8.04 4.63 9.05
CA LEU A 61 6.70 4.12 8.72
C LEU A 61 6.03 3.46 9.92
N ARG A 62 6.78 2.75 10.78
CA ARG A 62 6.24 2.17 12.01
C ARG A 62 5.73 3.23 12.99
N LEU A 63 6.33 4.42 13.02
CA LEU A 63 5.81 5.51 13.86
C LEU A 63 4.40 5.94 13.42
N ARG A 64 4.09 5.85 12.13
CA ARG A 64 2.79 6.23 11.56
C ARG A 64 1.81 5.06 11.47
N PHE A 65 2.33 3.86 11.24
CA PHE A 65 1.58 2.61 11.10
C PHE A 65 2.19 1.55 12.01
N PRO A 66 1.90 1.56 13.33
CA PRO A 66 2.54 0.67 14.31
C PRO A 66 2.32 -0.82 14.02
N ASN A 67 1.21 -1.16 13.37
CA ASN A 67 0.85 -2.53 13.03
C ASN A 67 1.35 -2.95 11.64
N ALA A 68 2.03 -2.07 10.89
CA ALA A 68 2.48 -2.39 9.53
C ALA A 68 3.45 -3.58 9.53
N GLU A 69 3.22 -4.48 8.57
CA GLU A 69 4.08 -5.62 8.31
C GLU A 69 5.02 -5.29 7.16
N PHE A 70 6.29 -5.65 7.31
CA PHE A 70 7.33 -5.39 6.31
C PHE A 70 7.98 -6.69 5.90
N ALA A 71 8.12 -6.92 4.60
CA ALA A 71 8.77 -8.12 4.09
C ALA A 71 9.51 -7.86 2.77
N GLY A 72 10.45 -8.72 2.42
CA GLY A 72 11.03 -8.72 1.07
C GLY A 72 12.51 -9.07 1.01
N ILE A 73 13.32 -8.27 0.31
CA ILE A 73 14.76 -8.50 0.15
C ILE A 73 15.51 -7.39 0.87
N GLY A 74 16.37 -7.76 1.80
CA GLY A 74 17.11 -6.81 2.63
C GLY A 74 18.31 -7.45 3.30
N GLY A 75 19.19 -6.60 3.81
CA GLY A 75 20.34 -7.01 4.62
C GLY A 75 20.04 -6.91 6.12
N ASP A 76 21.10 -6.82 6.90
CA ASP A 76 21.01 -6.82 8.36
C ASP A 76 20.33 -5.57 8.91
N ALA A 77 20.43 -4.42 8.24
CA ALA A 77 19.81 -3.19 8.71
C ALA A 77 18.29 -3.27 8.59
N MET A 78 17.75 -3.74 7.46
CA MET A 78 16.31 -3.94 7.29
C MET A 78 15.78 -5.03 8.22
N ARG A 79 16.51 -6.14 8.40
CA ARG A 79 16.15 -7.18 9.38
C ARG A 79 16.05 -6.60 10.79
N SER A 80 17.05 -5.82 11.20
CA SER A 80 17.09 -5.19 12.53
C SER A 80 15.99 -4.14 12.71
N ALA A 81 15.57 -3.48 11.63
CA ALA A 81 14.41 -2.58 11.64
C ALA A 81 13.06 -3.33 11.70
N GLY A 82 13.07 -4.66 11.63
CA GLY A 82 11.90 -5.53 11.74
C GLY A 82 11.25 -5.93 10.43
N CYS A 83 11.99 -5.88 9.31
CA CYS A 83 11.58 -6.49 8.06
C CYS A 83 11.77 -8.00 8.07
N GLN A 84 10.76 -8.75 7.65
CA GLN A 84 10.88 -10.16 7.34
C GLN A 84 11.57 -10.34 5.98
N THR A 85 12.89 -10.46 5.99
CA THR A 85 13.65 -10.70 4.76
C THR A 85 13.46 -12.15 4.28
N TRP A 86 12.83 -12.34 3.13
CA TRP A 86 12.67 -13.64 2.47
C TRP A 86 13.94 -14.08 1.74
N PHE A 87 14.74 -13.11 1.28
CA PHE A 87 16.01 -13.31 0.61
C PHE A 87 17.01 -12.28 1.09
N ASP A 88 18.30 -12.60 0.99
CA ASP A 88 19.37 -11.68 1.42
C ASP A 88 19.74 -10.70 0.31
N ALA A 89 20.02 -9.43 0.66
CA ALA A 89 20.47 -8.43 -0.31
C ALA A 89 21.77 -8.83 -1.02
N SER A 90 22.64 -9.63 -0.38
CA SER A 90 23.84 -10.20 -1.00
C SER A 90 23.54 -11.13 -2.18
N GLU A 91 22.31 -11.63 -2.31
CA GLU A 91 21.90 -12.43 -3.47
C GLU A 91 21.66 -11.58 -4.73
N LEU A 92 21.44 -10.27 -4.55
CA LEU A 92 21.29 -9.29 -5.63
C LEU A 92 22.61 -8.59 -5.96
N ALA A 93 23.51 -8.47 -4.98
CA ALA A 93 24.79 -7.81 -5.16
C ALA A 93 25.72 -8.63 -6.09
N VAL A 94 25.93 -8.13 -7.30
CA VAL A 94 26.92 -8.68 -8.25
C VAL A 94 27.89 -7.57 -8.63
N MET A 95 29.18 -7.77 -8.37
CA MET A 95 30.22 -6.82 -8.78
C MET A 95 30.76 -7.22 -10.14
N GLY A 96 30.88 -6.27 -11.09
CA GLY A 96 31.53 -6.48 -12.39
C GLY A 96 30.63 -7.00 -13.53
N LEU A 97 30.88 -6.50 -14.76
CA LEU A 97 30.05 -6.75 -15.95
C LEU A 97 30.04 -8.23 -16.40
N THR A 98 31.16 -8.93 -16.25
CA THR A 98 31.31 -10.34 -16.64
C THR A 98 30.70 -11.32 -15.63
N GLU A 99 30.62 -10.93 -14.36
CA GLU A 99 29.91 -11.67 -13.31
C GLU A 99 28.40 -11.48 -13.42
N ILE A 100 27.92 -10.29 -13.81
CA ILE A 100 26.49 -10.02 -14.08
C ILE A 100 25.94 -11.02 -15.11
N LEU A 101 26.63 -11.26 -16.23
CA LEU A 101 26.18 -12.19 -17.26
C LEU A 101 26.11 -13.64 -16.77
N ARG A 102 27.07 -14.06 -15.93
CA ARG A 102 27.08 -15.41 -15.32
C ARG A 102 26.00 -15.59 -14.27
N HIS A 103 25.67 -14.53 -13.53
CA HIS A 103 24.65 -14.58 -12.47
C HIS A 103 23.24 -14.23 -12.95
N LEU A 104 23.08 -13.71 -14.18
CA LEU A 104 21.76 -13.36 -14.73
C LEU A 104 20.71 -14.48 -14.60
N PRO A 105 21.01 -15.77 -14.88
CA PRO A 105 20.03 -16.85 -14.67
C PRO A 105 19.61 -16.99 -13.21
N ARG A 106 20.52 -16.77 -12.25
CA ARG A 106 20.24 -16.79 -10.81
C ARG A 106 19.36 -15.60 -10.42
N LEU A 107 19.67 -14.39 -10.88
CA LEU A 107 18.85 -13.20 -10.62
C LEU A 107 17.43 -13.35 -11.16
N LEU A 108 17.27 -13.95 -12.35
CA LEU A 108 15.96 -14.24 -12.92
C LEU A 108 15.17 -15.27 -12.09
N LYS A 109 15.84 -16.29 -11.55
CA LYS A 109 15.20 -17.26 -10.62
C LYS A 109 14.77 -16.56 -9.32
N LEU A 110 15.64 -15.73 -8.73
CA LEU A 110 15.34 -14.95 -7.54
C LEU A 110 14.15 -14.03 -7.75
N ARG A 111 14.12 -13.29 -8.87
CA ARG A 111 12.99 -12.43 -9.25
C ARG A 111 11.69 -13.23 -9.38
N ARG A 112 11.72 -14.43 -9.97
CA ARG A 112 10.53 -15.29 -10.08
C ARG A 112 10.04 -15.77 -8.72
N ALA A 113 10.95 -16.22 -7.85
CA ALA A 113 10.63 -16.66 -6.50
C ALA A 113 10.07 -15.51 -5.64
N PHE A 114 10.72 -14.35 -5.69
CA PHE A 114 10.26 -13.14 -5.04
C PHE A 114 8.85 -12.75 -5.51
N ARG A 115 8.62 -12.71 -6.83
CA ARG A 115 7.30 -12.37 -7.39
C ARG A 115 6.23 -13.34 -6.92
N ALA A 116 6.49 -14.65 -6.95
CA ALA A 116 5.53 -15.64 -6.50
C ALA A 116 5.15 -15.43 -5.04
N ARG A 117 6.15 -15.24 -4.17
CA ARG A 117 5.95 -15.02 -2.73
C ARG A 117 5.28 -13.68 -2.42
N ALA A 118 5.64 -12.61 -3.13
CA ALA A 118 4.99 -11.32 -2.99
C ALA A 118 3.50 -11.38 -3.39
N LEU A 119 3.18 -12.06 -4.50
CA LEU A 119 1.79 -12.24 -4.92
C LEU A 119 0.97 -13.07 -3.93
N GLU A 120 1.57 -14.08 -3.31
CA GLU A 120 0.94 -14.88 -2.25
C GLU A 120 0.70 -14.06 -0.97
N TRP A 121 1.68 -13.25 -0.57
CA TRP A 121 1.61 -12.42 0.64
C TRP A 121 0.68 -11.20 0.50
N GLN A 122 0.41 -10.77 -0.73
CA GLN A 122 -0.47 -9.65 -1.09
C GLN A 122 -0.12 -8.33 -0.38
N PRO A 123 1.04 -7.73 -0.69
CA PRO A 123 1.38 -6.41 -0.17
C PRO A 123 0.43 -5.34 -0.72
N ASP A 124 0.15 -4.34 0.09
CA ASP A 124 -0.58 -3.14 -0.31
C ASP A 124 0.31 -2.20 -1.15
N VAL A 125 1.61 -2.22 -0.89
CA VAL A 125 2.63 -1.41 -1.58
C VAL A 125 3.92 -2.23 -1.74
N PHE A 126 4.59 -2.09 -2.88
CA PHE A 126 5.91 -2.64 -3.20
C PHE A 126 6.85 -1.56 -3.73
#